data_AF-A0A352JJ33-F1
#
_entry.id   AF-A0A352JJ33-F1
#
_cell.length_a   1.000
_cell.length_b   1.000
_cell.length_c   1.000
_cell.angle_alpha   90.00
_cell.angle_beta   90.00
_cell.angle_gamma   90.00
#
_symmetry.space_group_name_H-M   'P 1'
#
loop_
_entity.id
_entity.type
_entity.pdbx_description
1 polymer ?
#
loop_
_entity_poly.entity_id
_entity_poly.type
_entity_poly.pdbx_seq_one_letter_code
_entity_poly.pdbx_strand_id
1 'polypeptide(L)'
;RLAGSLVFQPPKEDAQQVQFLSWWSWTVGANWQHPFGKDSSIKGKDNYPVVHIAYKDAEAYAKWIGKSIPTEAQWEYAARGGLDGATYAWGDQYSEKRANTWQGVFPFFNTKADGYKGLAPVGSFPPNGYGLYDMTGNVWEWTSDFFEFGHDRMAHQHNPIASD
;
A
#
# COMPACT_ATOMS: atom_id res chain seq x y z
N ARG A 1 10.40 23.45 -5.28
CA ARG A 1 10.29 22.26 -6.15
C ARG A 1 8.94 22.35 -6.88
N LEU A 2 8.87 21.96 -8.15
CA LEU A 2 7.58 21.83 -8.83
C LEU A 2 6.78 20.67 -8.22
N ALA A 3 5.45 20.79 -8.19
CA ALA A 3 4.57 19.77 -7.63
C ALA A 3 4.71 18.43 -8.40
N GLY A 4 4.68 17.33 -7.66
CA GLY A 4 4.89 15.98 -8.18
C GLY A 4 4.90 14.95 -7.06
N SER A 5 5.25 13.72 -7.42
CA SER A 5 5.39 12.60 -6.50
C SER A 5 6.59 11.73 -6.87
N LEU A 6 7.06 10.92 -5.93
CA LEU A 6 7.93 9.79 -6.26
C LEU A 6 7.14 8.77 -7.09
N VAL A 7 7.78 8.31 -8.16
CA VAL A 7 7.27 7.27 -9.08
C VAL A 7 8.33 6.18 -9.19
N PHE A 8 7.91 4.92 -9.12
CA PHE A 8 8.80 3.79 -9.24
C PHE A 8 9.27 3.68 -10.69
N GLN A 9 10.58 3.60 -10.88
CA GLN A 9 11.24 3.40 -12.16
C GLN A 9 12.22 2.24 -11.97
N PRO A 10 11.96 1.06 -12.56
CA PRO A 10 12.91 -0.04 -12.46
C PRO A 10 14.25 0.39 -13.06
N PRO A 11 15.37 -0.16 -12.57
CA PRO A 11 16.66 0.05 -13.21
C PRO A 11 16.62 -0.34 -14.69
N LYS A 12 17.54 0.23 -15.47
CA LYS A 12 17.77 -0.24 -16.84
C LYS A 12 18.14 -1.72 -16.82
N GLU A 13 17.75 -2.45 -17.86
CA GLU A 13 17.95 -3.92 -17.93
C GLU A 13 19.42 -4.35 -17.82
N ASP A 14 20.36 -3.48 -18.21
CA ASP A 14 21.80 -3.69 -18.16
C ASP A 14 22.45 -3.23 -16.84
N ALA A 15 21.69 -2.64 -15.92
CA ALA A 15 22.22 -2.16 -14.65
C ALA A 15 22.58 -3.34 -13.75
N GLN A 16 23.87 -3.47 -13.42
CA GLN A 16 24.37 -4.51 -12.49
C GLN A 16 24.33 -4.07 -11.02
N GLN A 17 24.35 -2.76 -10.78
CA GLN A 17 24.30 -2.17 -9.43
C GLN A 17 23.50 -0.87 -9.49
N VAL A 18 22.74 -0.61 -8.42
CA VAL A 18 21.99 0.62 -8.24
C VAL A 18 22.17 1.14 -6.81
N GLN A 19 22.16 2.46 -6.65
CA GLN A 19 22.16 3.06 -5.32
C GLN A 19 20.83 2.77 -4.62
N PHE A 20 20.86 2.60 -3.30
CA PHE A 20 19.65 2.38 -2.51
C PHE A 20 18.61 3.49 -2.77
N LEU A 21 17.36 3.11 -3.01
CA LEU A 21 16.23 3.99 -3.36
C LEU A 21 16.31 4.72 -4.70
N SER A 22 17.32 4.48 -5.53
CA SER A 22 17.43 5.14 -6.85
C SER A 22 16.34 4.74 -7.85
N TRP A 23 15.58 3.68 -7.55
CA TRP A 23 14.38 3.28 -8.30
C TRP A 23 13.15 4.16 -7.99
N TRP A 24 13.25 5.13 -7.08
CA TRP A 24 12.23 6.15 -6.86
C TRP A 24 12.68 7.49 -7.43
N SER A 25 11.92 8.03 -8.38
CA SER A 25 12.26 9.28 -9.06
C SER A 25 11.19 10.34 -8.82
N TRP A 26 11.60 11.55 -8.44
CA TRP A 26 10.70 12.69 -8.31
C TRP A 26 10.18 13.09 -9.69
N THR A 27 8.90 12.83 -9.95
CA THR A 27 8.26 13.08 -11.24
C THR A 27 7.32 14.27 -11.12
N VAL A 28 7.68 15.37 -11.79
CA VAL A 28 6.86 16.59 -11.83
C VAL A 28 5.54 16.29 -12.55
N GLY A 29 4.44 16.73 -11.96
CA GLY A 29 3.09 16.49 -12.46
C GLY A 29 2.54 15.08 -12.16
N ALA A 30 3.30 14.22 -11.47
CA ALA A 30 2.74 12.96 -10.98
C ALA A 30 1.77 13.23 -9.81
N ASN A 31 0.55 12.73 -9.93
CA ASN A 31 -0.54 12.86 -8.96
C ASN A 31 -1.58 11.74 -9.18
N TRP A 32 -2.69 11.75 -8.45
CA TRP A 32 -3.70 10.69 -8.53
C TRP A 32 -4.35 10.53 -9.92
N GLN A 33 -4.48 11.60 -10.71
CA GLN A 33 -5.03 11.54 -12.09
C GLN A 33 -3.97 11.14 -13.12
N HIS A 34 -2.71 11.43 -12.81
CA HIS A 34 -1.55 11.24 -13.66
C HIS A 34 -0.43 10.48 -12.91
N PRO A 35 -0.60 9.20 -12.55
CA PRO A 35 0.30 8.52 -11.61
C PRO A 35 1.76 8.37 -12.07
N PHE A 36 2.00 8.38 -13.38
CA PHE A 36 3.34 8.27 -13.96
C PHE A 36 3.84 9.59 -14.57
N GLY A 37 3.28 10.72 -14.12
CA GLY A 37 3.58 12.06 -14.63
C GLY A 37 2.54 12.55 -15.63
N LYS A 38 2.66 13.83 -16.04
CA LYS A 38 1.65 14.60 -16.80
C LYS A 38 1.02 13.92 -18.02
N ASP A 39 1.76 13.01 -18.68
CA ASP A 39 1.32 12.34 -19.91
C ASP A 39 0.63 11.00 -19.63
N SER A 40 0.59 10.55 -18.38
CA SER A 40 -0.13 9.34 -17.96
C SER A 40 -1.61 9.62 -17.68
N SER A 41 -2.43 8.58 -17.55
CA SER A 41 -3.83 8.74 -17.17
C SER A 41 -4.36 7.54 -16.40
N ILE A 42 -5.48 7.73 -15.70
CA ILE A 42 -6.25 6.67 -15.05
C ILE A 42 -7.36 6.07 -15.93
N LYS A 43 -7.38 6.35 -17.24
CA LYS A 43 -8.44 5.83 -18.13
C LYS A 43 -8.46 4.29 -18.09
N GLY A 44 -9.62 3.72 -17.77
CA GLY A 44 -9.79 2.27 -17.61
C GLY A 44 -9.22 1.72 -16.29
N LYS A 45 -8.97 2.57 -15.30
CA LYS A 45 -8.50 2.22 -13.96
C LYS A 45 -9.50 2.61 -12.87
N ASP A 46 -10.79 2.64 -13.21
CA ASP A 46 -11.86 3.08 -12.30
C ASP A 46 -11.98 2.21 -11.05
N ASN A 47 -11.50 0.96 -11.11
CA ASN A 47 -11.49 0.00 -10.00
C ASN A 47 -10.07 -0.28 -9.45
N TYR A 48 -9.10 0.60 -9.69
CA TYR A 48 -7.77 0.51 -9.09
C TYR A 48 -7.69 1.38 -7.83
N PRO A 49 -6.83 1.04 -6.86
CA PRO A 49 -6.61 1.89 -5.70
C PRO A 49 -6.03 3.23 -6.15
N VAL A 50 -6.52 4.31 -5.55
CA VAL A 50 -5.96 5.65 -5.74
C VAL A 50 -4.57 5.71 -5.10
N VAL A 51 -3.63 6.37 -5.78
CA VAL A 51 -2.24 6.55 -5.33
C VAL A 51 -1.83 8.02 -5.39
N HIS A 52 -0.64 8.36 -4.89
CA HIS A 52 -0.15 9.74 -4.78
C HIS A 52 -1.03 10.64 -3.93
N ILE A 53 -1.58 10.07 -2.84
CA ILE A 53 -2.35 10.80 -1.84
C ILE A 53 -1.51 10.96 -0.57
N ALA A 54 -1.53 12.16 -0.01
CA ALA A 54 -0.99 12.41 1.33
C ALA A 54 -2.00 11.98 2.39
N TYR A 55 -1.53 11.86 3.64
CA TYR A 55 -2.39 11.62 4.80
C TYR A 55 -3.61 12.57 4.83
N LYS A 56 -3.39 13.86 4.57
CA LYS A 56 -4.47 14.88 4.59
C LYS A 56 -5.49 14.69 3.48
N ASP A 57 -5.11 14.10 2.35
CA ASP A 57 -6.05 13.77 1.28
C ASP A 57 -6.94 12.59 1.70
N ALA A 58 -6.36 11.57 2.32
CA ALA A 58 -7.10 10.41 2.86
C ALA A 58 -8.07 10.82 3.97
N GLU A 59 -7.62 11.65 4.91
CA GLU A 59 -8.44 12.20 6.00
C GLU A 59 -9.59 13.06 5.46
N ALA A 60 -9.32 13.94 4.49
CA ALA A 60 -10.34 14.77 3.86
C ALA A 60 -11.38 13.94 3.11
N TYR A 61 -10.96 12.91 2.37
CA TYR A 61 -11.86 12.00 1.67
C TYR A 61 -12.74 11.22 2.65
N ALA A 62 -12.16 10.63 3.69
CA ALA A 62 -12.91 9.89 4.70
C ALA A 62 -13.98 10.78 5.35
N LYS A 63 -13.61 12.00 5.75
CA LYS A 63 -14.54 12.98 6.32
C LYS A 63 -15.66 13.35 5.35
N TRP A 64 -15.34 13.55 4.08
CA TRP A 64 -16.32 13.91 3.05
C TRP A 64 -17.41 12.84 2.89
N ILE A 65 -17.07 11.56 3.02
CA ILE A 65 -18.05 10.45 2.99
C ILE A 65 -18.63 10.07 4.36
N GLY A 66 -18.41 10.89 5.39
CA GLY A 66 -18.92 10.63 6.75
C GLY A 66 -18.25 9.45 7.46
N LYS A 67 -16.99 9.15 7.13
CA LYS A 67 -16.15 8.12 7.75
C LYS A 67 -14.91 8.73 8.41
N SER A 68 -14.08 7.87 9.00
CA SER A 68 -12.73 8.18 9.45
C SER A 68 -11.74 7.17 8.86
N ILE A 69 -10.46 7.52 8.82
CA ILE A 69 -9.38 6.56 8.61
C ILE A 69 -9.23 5.67 9.87
N PRO A 70 -8.80 4.40 9.72
CA PRO A 70 -8.66 3.49 10.86
C PRO A 70 -7.45 3.86 11.71
N THR A 71 -7.48 3.48 12.98
CA THR A 71 -6.25 3.41 13.78
C THR A 71 -5.39 2.23 13.32
N GLU A 72 -4.10 2.24 13.63
CA GLU A 72 -3.19 1.12 13.33
C GLU A 72 -3.72 -0.19 13.95
N ALA A 73 -4.17 -0.15 15.20
CA ALA A 73 -4.75 -1.31 15.87
C ALA A 73 -6.05 -1.80 15.21
N GLN A 74 -6.92 -0.89 14.77
CA GLN A 74 -8.12 -1.26 14.02
C GLN A 74 -7.76 -1.90 12.68
N TRP A 75 -6.78 -1.34 11.98
CA TRP A 75 -6.31 -1.84 10.69
C TRP A 75 -5.70 -3.24 10.83
N GLU A 76 -4.84 -3.47 11.83
CA GLU A 76 -4.23 -4.78 12.06
C GLU A 76 -5.29 -5.82 12.48
N TYR A 77 -6.20 -5.47 13.40
CA TYR A 77 -7.28 -6.36 13.80
C TYR A 77 -8.15 -6.77 12.60
N ALA A 78 -8.47 -5.79 11.75
CA ALA A 78 -9.19 -6.00 10.51
C ALA A 78 -8.40 -6.90 9.54
N ALA A 79 -7.10 -6.65 9.38
CA ALA A 79 -6.20 -7.42 8.50
C ALA A 79 -6.07 -8.88 8.93
N ARG A 80 -5.98 -9.15 10.24
CA ARG A 80 -5.91 -10.49 10.81
C ARG A 80 -7.12 -11.36 10.48
N GLY A 81 -8.29 -10.76 10.20
CA GLY A 81 -9.45 -11.50 9.69
C GLY A 81 -9.93 -12.63 10.60
N GLY A 82 -9.76 -12.49 11.92
CA GLY A 82 -10.12 -13.51 12.91
C GLY A 82 -9.03 -14.55 13.21
N LEU A 83 -7.84 -14.43 12.61
CA LEU A 83 -6.68 -15.27 12.94
C LEU A 83 -5.93 -14.70 14.15
N ASP A 84 -5.55 -15.58 15.06
CA ASP A 84 -4.70 -15.24 16.20
C ASP A 84 -3.23 -15.55 15.88
N GLY A 85 -2.36 -14.55 15.99
CA GLY A 85 -0.91 -14.70 15.82
C GLY A 85 -0.40 -15.05 14.42
N ALA A 86 -1.26 -15.11 13.40
CA ALA A 86 -0.83 -15.44 12.03
C ALA A 86 0.08 -14.37 11.40
N THR A 87 0.98 -14.83 10.53
CA THR A 87 1.94 -13.97 9.79
C THR A 87 1.27 -13.14 8.70
N TYR A 88 0.35 -13.73 7.93
CA TYR A 88 -0.39 -13.09 6.86
C TYR A 88 -1.90 -13.06 7.16
N ALA A 89 -2.65 -12.23 6.44
CA ALA A 89 -4.11 -12.13 6.54
C ALA A 89 -4.86 -13.45 6.19
N TRP A 90 -4.16 -14.49 5.76
CA TRP A 90 -4.69 -15.81 5.39
C TRP A 90 -3.96 -16.99 6.06
N GLY A 91 -3.09 -16.74 7.05
CA GLY A 91 -2.32 -17.77 7.76
C GLY A 91 -0.82 -17.56 7.67
N ASP A 92 -0.04 -18.63 7.88
CA ASP A 92 1.43 -18.50 8.02
C ASP A 92 2.22 -18.82 6.76
N GLN A 93 1.56 -19.37 5.74
CA GLN A 93 2.23 -19.76 4.50
C GLN A 93 2.12 -18.65 3.46
N TYR A 94 3.26 -18.21 2.94
CA TYR A 94 3.33 -17.28 1.84
C TYR A 94 2.64 -17.86 0.59
N SER A 95 1.97 -17.00 -0.17
CA SER A 95 1.45 -17.35 -1.50
C SER A 95 1.31 -16.11 -2.37
N GLU A 96 1.92 -16.14 -3.56
CA GLU A 96 1.73 -15.11 -4.60
C GLU A 96 0.29 -15.03 -5.12
N LYS A 97 -0.56 -16.02 -4.81
CA LYS A 97 -1.97 -16.04 -5.20
C LYS A 97 -2.90 -15.34 -4.20
N ARG A 98 -2.34 -14.74 -3.15
CA ARG A 98 -3.09 -14.14 -2.05
C ARG A 98 -2.90 -12.63 -1.90
N ALA A 99 -1.88 -12.05 -2.53
CA ALA A 99 -1.58 -10.64 -2.46
C ALA A 99 -0.75 -10.19 -3.66
N ASN A 100 -0.95 -8.94 -4.09
CA ASN A 100 -0.10 -8.28 -5.08
C ASN A 100 1.20 -7.79 -4.42
N THR A 101 2.32 -8.43 -4.73
CA THR A 101 3.64 -8.12 -4.16
C THR A 101 4.73 -8.22 -5.23
N TRP A 102 6.01 -8.13 -4.85
CA TRP A 102 7.10 -8.35 -5.80
C TRP A 102 7.56 -9.81 -5.78
N GLN A 103 7.61 -10.47 -6.93
CA GLN A 103 8.25 -11.77 -7.07
C GLN A 103 9.43 -11.68 -8.04
N GLY A 104 10.59 -12.22 -7.65
CA GLY A 104 11.84 -12.10 -8.39
C GLY A 104 12.86 -11.21 -7.69
N VAL A 105 13.83 -10.69 -8.44
CA VAL A 105 14.95 -9.93 -7.89
C VAL A 105 14.61 -8.44 -7.87
N PHE A 106 14.19 -7.93 -6.73
CA PHE A 106 13.95 -6.49 -6.57
C PHE A 106 15.27 -5.70 -6.63
N PRO A 107 15.31 -4.50 -7.24
CA PRO A 107 14.28 -3.84 -8.04
C PRO A 107 14.34 -4.15 -9.56
N PHE A 108 15.14 -5.14 -9.98
CA PHE A 108 15.51 -5.38 -11.38
C PHE A 108 14.47 -6.19 -12.17
N PHE A 109 13.94 -7.26 -11.58
CA PHE A 109 13.10 -8.21 -12.29
C PHE A 109 11.90 -8.65 -11.46
N ASN A 110 10.70 -8.28 -11.93
CA ASN A 110 9.42 -8.76 -11.40
C ASN A 110 8.83 -9.82 -12.35
N THR A 111 8.73 -11.06 -11.89
CA THR A 111 8.20 -12.20 -12.63
C THR A 111 6.69 -12.11 -12.85
N LYS A 112 5.99 -11.24 -12.09
CA LYS A 112 4.53 -11.08 -12.16
C LYS A 112 3.80 -12.40 -11.84
N ALA A 113 4.32 -13.16 -10.86
CA ALA A 113 3.76 -14.47 -10.52
C ALA A 113 2.35 -14.36 -9.91
N ASP A 114 2.05 -13.23 -9.27
CA ASP A 114 0.72 -12.85 -8.78
C ASP A 114 -0.23 -12.29 -9.86
N GLY A 115 0.26 -12.08 -11.09
CA GLY A 115 -0.51 -11.49 -12.18
C GLY A 115 -0.44 -9.98 -12.33
N TYR A 116 0.39 -9.25 -11.55
CA TYR A 116 0.54 -7.80 -11.63
C TYR A 116 2.01 -7.32 -11.47
N LYS A 117 2.45 -6.37 -12.32
CA LYS A 117 3.79 -5.74 -12.20
C LYS A 117 3.76 -4.46 -11.36
N GLY A 118 2.57 -3.91 -11.17
CA GLY A 118 2.31 -2.68 -10.42
C GLY A 118 0.97 -2.87 -9.73
N LEU A 119 0.10 -1.86 -9.75
CA LEU A 119 -1.21 -1.97 -9.12
C LEU A 119 -2.07 -3.10 -9.73
N ALA A 120 -2.85 -3.74 -8.87
CA ALA A 120 -3.96 -4.62 -9.22
C ALA A 120 -5.29 -3.88 -8.96
N PRO A 121 -6.38 -4.20 -9.70
CA PRO A 121 -7.72 -3.78 -9.30
C PRO A 121 -8.02 -4.16 -7.85
N VAL A 122 -8.80 -3.34 -7.14
CA VAL A 122 -9.21 -3.64 -5.77
C VAL A 122 -10.02 -4.94 -5.74
N GLY A 123 -9.75 -5.79 -4.77
CA GLY A 123 -10.42 -7.09 -4.63
C GLY A 123 -9.97 -8.16 -5.62
N SER A 124 -8.76 -8.03 -6.18
CA SER A 124 -8.22 -9.02 -7.11
C SER A 124 -7.89 -10.37 -6.46
N PHE A 125 -7.63 -10.37 -5.15
CA PHE A 125 -7.23 -11.55 -4.39
C PHE A 125 -8.34 -11.99 -3.42
N PRO A 126 -8.32 -13.22 -2.90
CA PRO A 126 -9.33 -13.68 -1.95
C PRO A 126 -9.39 -12.79 -0.69
N PRO A 127 -10.59 -12.53 -0.14
CA PRO A 127 -10.70 -11.78 1.10
C PRO A 127 -10.20 -12.58 2.30
N ASN A 128 -9.88 -11.89 3.39
CA ASN A 128 -9.60 -12.51 4.68
C ASN A 128 -10.90 -13.00 5.37
N GLY A 129 -10.79 -13.54 6.59
CA GLY A 129 -11.95 -14.10 7.31
C GLY A 129 -13.04 -13.09 7.69
N TYR A 130 -12.80 -11.78 7.58
CA TYR A 130 -13.81 -10.72 7.76
C TYR A 130 -14.39 -10.20 6.45
N GLY A 131 -14.03 -10.78 5.30
CA GLY A 131 -14.50 -10.31 4.00
C GLY A 131 -13.75 -9.07 3.49
N LEU A 132 -12.59 -8.73 4.08
CA LEU A 132 -11.76 -7.60 3.65
C LEU A 132 -10.73 -8.06 2.62
N TYR A 133 -10.52 -7.21 1.62
CA TYR A 133 -9.64 -7.48 0.48
C TYR A 133 -8.37 -6.65 0.58
N ASP A 134 -7.30 -7.15 -0.04
CA ASP A 134 -6.04 -6.41 -0.23
C ASP A 134 -5.37 -5.85 1.04
N MET A 135 -5.72 -6.38 2.23
CA MET A 135 -5.08 -6.05 3.51
C MET A 135 -3.58 -6.41 3.58
N THR A 136 -3.04 -7.02 2.52
CA THR A 136 -1.62 -7.28 2.34
C THR A 136 -1.27 -7.03 0.87
N GLY A 137 -0.29 -6.15 0.62
CA GLY A 137 0.17 -5.84 -0.73
C GLY A 137 -0.68 -4.79 -1.45
N ASN A 138 -0.54 -4.72 -2.78
CA ASN A 138 -1.13 -3.74 -3.69
C ASN A 138 -0.69 -2.28 -3.46
N VAL A 139 -1.12 -1.65 -2.35
CA VAL A 139 -0.73 -0.30 -1.94
C VAL A 139 -0.52 -0.23 -0.43
N TRP A 140 0.25 0.74 0.03
CA TRP A 140 0.25 1.13 1.43
C TRP A 140 -1.05 1.86 1.77
N GLU A 141 -1.57 1.66 2.98
CA GLU A 141 -2.80 2.25 3.48
C GLU A 141 -2.51 3.15 4.69
N TRP A 142 -3.08 4.37 4.68
CA TRP A 142 -2.88 5.34 5.77
C TRP A 142 -3.70 4.96 7.02
N THR A 143 -3.06 5.02 8.18
CA THR A 143 -3.70 4.94 9.51
C THR A 143 -3.67 6.32 10.17
N SER A 144 -4.50 6.53 11.21
CA SER A 144 -4.56 7.80 11.96
C SER A 144 -3.38 8.05 12.90
N ASP A 145 -2.59 7.01 13.16
CA ASP A 145 -1.61 6.98 14.22
C ASP A 145 -0.31 7.67 13.82
N PHE A 146 0.30 8.38 14.77
CA PHE A 146 1.70 8.77 14.64
C PHE A 146 2.59 7.54 14.78
N PHE A 147 3.58 7.41 13.91
CA PHE A 147 4.51 6.29 13.97
C PHE A 147 5.44 6.43 15.18
N GLU A 148 5.47 5.40 16.03
CA GLU A 148 6.42 5.24 17.13
C GLU A 148 7.19 3.92 17.02
N PHE A 149 8.43 3.89 17.51
CA PHE A 149 9.19 2.63 17.61
C PHE A 149 8.70 1.79 18.79
N GLY A 150 8.16 0.62 18.48
CA GLY A 150 7.67 -0.35 19.47
C GLY A 150 6.25 -0.04 19.97
N HIS A 151 5.55 -1.07 20.42
CA HIS A 151 4.12 -0.96 20.83
C HIS A 151 3.90 -1.15 22.34
N ASP A 152 4.97 -1.16 23.15
CA ASP A 152 4.88 -1.40 24.60
C ASP A 152 3.91 -0.43 25.29
N ARG A 153 3.80 0.81 24.78
CA ARG A 153 2.87 1.82 25.29
C ARG A 153 1.42 1.58 24.90
N MET A 154 1.18 0.85 23.81
CA MET A 154 -0.16 0.57 23.28
C MET A 154 -0.70 -0.79 23.75
N ALA A 155 0.16 -1.65 24.30
CA ALA A 155 -0.21 -2.96 24.79
C ALA A 155 -1.28 -2.87 25.90
N HIS A 156 -2.28 -3.75 25.81
CA HIS A 156 -3.38 -3.89 26.77
C HIS A 156 -4.30 -2.66 26.94
N GLN A 157 -4.21 -1.67 26.04
CA GLN A 157 -5.13 -0.54 26.02
C GLN A 157 -6.42 -0.87 25.26
N HIS A 158 -7.53 -0.25 25.67
CA HIS A 158 -8.79 -0.31 24.94
C HIS A 158 -8.83 0.83 23.90
N ASN A 159 -8.91 0.49 22.61
CA ASN A 159 -8.80 1.43 21.48
C ASN A 159 -7.50 2.27 21.54
N PRO A 160 -6.31 1.64 21.45
CA PRO A 160 -5.07 2.39 21.43
C PRO A 160 -5.01 3.31 20.21
N ILE A 161 -4.49 4.52 20.46
CA ILE A 161 -4.18 5.54 19.46
C ILE A 161 -2.82 6.09 19.84
N ALA A 162 -1.88 6.10 18.89
CA ALA A 162 -0.66 6.89 19.05
C ALA A 162 -0.94 8.34 18.67
N SER A 163 -0.93 9.23 19.67
CA SER A 163 -1.11 10.68 19.50
C SER A 163 0.11 11.44 20.03
N ASP A 164 0.45 12.55 19.35
CA ASP A 164 1.44 13.54 19.81
C ASP A 164 1.17 14.09 21.23
#